data_AF-A0AAV0A7V5-F1
#
_entry.id   AF-A0AAV0A7V5-F1
#
_cell.length_a   1.000
_cell.length_b   1.000
_cell.length_c   1.000
_cell.angle_alpha   90.00
_cell.angle_beta   90.00
_cell.angle_gamma   90.00
#
_symmetry.space_group_name_H-M   'P 1'
#
loop_
_entity.id
_entity.type
_entity.pdbx_description
1 polymer ?
#
loop_
_entity_poly.entity_id
_entity_poly.type
_entity_poly.pdbx_seq_one_letter_code
_entity_poly.pdbx_strand_id
1 'polypeptide(L)'
;MICWCLSAFSLPPGFLSCHWVIAQCWGDRCQLLKDPQVLFAGYKVPHPLEHKIIIRVQTTPDYSPQEAFTNAITDLISELSLLEERFRVAIKDKQEGIE
;
A
#
# COMPACT_ATOMS: atom_id res chain seq x y z
N MET A 1 -12.06 1.59 30.69
CA MET A 1 -12.62 0.34 31.25
C MET A 1 -12.74 -0.67 30.11
N ILE A 2 -11.66 -1.42 29.90
CA ILE A 2 -11.58 -2.89 30.08
C ILE A 2 -11.85 -3.58 28.71
N CYS A 3 -10.84 -3.75 27.85
CA CYS A 3 -9.73 -4.73 27.87
C CYS A 3 -10.15 -6.09 27.26
N TRP A 4 -9.57 -6.45 26.11
CA TRP A 4 -8.86 -7.71 25.81
C TRP A 4 -8.83 -8.01 24.30
N CYS A 5 -7.68 -7.79 23.67
CA CYS A 5 -6.97 -8.94 23.11
C CYS A 5 -5.47 -8.67 23.27
N LEU A 6 -4.98 -9.10 24.44
CA LEU A 6 -3.59 -9.41 24.64
C LEU A 6 -3.19 -10.47 23.59
N SER A 7 -2.38 -10.07 22.62
CA SER A 7 -1.43 -10.98 22.00
C SER A 7 -0.06 -10.51 22.46
N ALA A 8 0.31 -10.96 23.66
CA ALA A 8 1.65 -10.82 24.19
C ALA A 8 2.62 -11.55 23.25
N PHE A 9 3.23 -10.84 22.32
CA PHE A 9 4.45 -11.30 21.67
C PHE A 9 5.61 -10.77 22.51
N SER A 10 6.14 -11.66 23.35
CA SER A 10 7.35 -11.42 24.13
C SER A 10 8.52 -11.15 23.17
N LEU A 11 8.90 -9.88 23.00
CA LEU A 11 10.18 -9.53 22.40
C LEU A 11 11.25 -9.39 23.50
N PRO A 12 12.47 -9.91 23.29
CA PRO A 12 13.57 -9.78 24.22
C PRO A 12 14.02 -8.31 24.36
N PRO A 13 14.49 -7.88 25.55
CA PRO A 13 15.04 -6.55 25.74
C PRO A 13 16.44 -6.48 25.13
N GLY A 14 16.60 -5.80 23.97
CA GLY A 14 17.94 -5.64 23.40
C GLY A 14 18.08 -5.04 22.00
N PHE A 15 17.02 -4.60 21.32
CA PHE A 15 17.16 -3.97 20.00
C PHE A 15 16.70 -2.51 20.04
N LEU A 16 17.66 -1.63 20.37
CA LEU A 16 17.61 -0.23 19.94
C LEU A 16 17.66 -0.20 18.41
N SER A 17 16.54 0.10 17.77
CA SER A 17 16.54 0.85 16.52
C SER A 17 15.18 1.45 16.27
N CYS A 18 15.16 2.78 16.33
CA CYS A 18 14.31 3.68 15.57
C CYS A 18 12.81 3.35 15.61
N HIS A 19 12.14 3.96 16.59
CA HIS A 19 10.83 4.59 16.46
C HIS A 19 10.00 4.03 15.29
N TRP A 20 9.38 2.87 15.52
CA TRP A 20 8.18 2.50 14.79
C TRP A 20 7.08 3.48 15.23
N VAL A 21 7.19 4.76 14.83
CA VAL A 21 5.97 5.51 14.56
C VAL A 21 5.38 4.71 13.42
N ILE A 22 4.36 3.94 13.78
CA ILE A 22 3.31 3.51 12.89
C ILE A 22 2.75 4.81 12.31
N ALA A 23 3.45 5.35 11.31
CA ALA A 23 2.92 6.36 10.43
C ALA A 23 1.73 5.65 9.81
N GLN A 24 0.56 6.07 10.26
CA GLN A 24 -0.74 5.61 9.85
C GLN A 24 -0.68 5.20 8.38
N CYS A 25 -1.04 3.95 8.10
CA CYS A 25 -1.54 3.58 6.78
C CYS A 25 -2.80 4.42 6.56
N TRP A 26 -2.59 5.67 6.13
CA TRP A 26 -3.64 6.53 5.65
C TRP A 26 -3.80 6.22 4.17
N GLY A 27 -4.92 5.59 3.86
CA GLY A 27 -5.53 5.56 2.53
C GLY A 27 -5.05 4.48 1.59
N ASP A 28 -3.91 4.70 0.93
CA ASP A 28 -3.85 4.29 -0.49
C ASP A 28 -2.62 3.45 -0.88
N ARG A 29 -1.81 2.98 0.09
CA ARG A 29 -0.56 2.24 -0.19
C ARG A 29 -0.64 0.72 0.02
N CYS A 30 -1.84 0.15 -0.10
CA CYS A 30 -2.08 -1.27 0.20
C CYS A 30 -2.65 -2.04 -1.01
N GLN A 31 -2.37 -1.62 -2.25
CA GLN A 31 -2.75 -2.41 -3.44
C GLN A 31 -2.16 -3.84 -3.36
N LEU A 32 -0.92 -3.96 -2.88
CA LEU A 32 -0.27 -5.26 -2.65
C LEU A 32 -0.94 -6.14 -1.58
N LEU A 33 -1.71 -5.57 -0.65
CA LEU A 33 -2.41 -6.33 0.39
C LEU A 33 -3.82 -6.74 -0.05
N LYS A 34 -4.28 -6.31 -1.23
CA LYS A 34 -5.54 -6.79 -1.82
C LYS A 34 -5.41 -8.26 -2.26
N ASP A 35 -4.20 -8.70 -2.60
CA ASP A 35 -3.92 -10.07 -3.02
C ASP A 35 -3.75 -11.01 -1.81
N PRO A 36 -4.51 -12.12 -1.72
CA PRO A 36 -4.39 -13.07 -0.62
C PRO A 36 -3.06 -13.84 -0.61
N GLN A 37 -2.29 -13.75 -1.70
CA GLN A 37 -0.98 -14.40 -1.85
C GLN A 37 0.16 -13.57 -1.22
N VAL A 38 -0.09 -12.30 -0.87
CA VAL A 38 0.89 -11.41 -0.23
C VAL A 38 0.67 -11.40 1.28
N LEU A 39 1.63 -11.97 2.02
CA LEU A 39 1.57 -12.10 3.47
C LEU A 39 2.06 -10.83 4.17
N PHE A 40 3.02 -10.12 3.56
CA PHE A 40 3.57 -8.90 4.13
C PHE A 40 4.10 -7.98 3.03
N ALA A 41 3.77 -6.70 3.11
CA ALA A 41 4.37 -5.66 2.28
C ALA A 41 4.68 -4.44 3.17
N GLY A 42 5.92 -3.97 3.10
CA GLY A 42 6.34 -2.79 3.84
C GLY A 42 7.45 -2.04 3.11
N TYR A 43 7.46 -0.72 3.25
CA TYR A 43 8.53 0.12 2.71
C TYR A 43 9.08 1.02 3.80
N LYS A 44 10.37 1.34 3.71
CA LYS A 44 11.01 2.35 4.58
C LYS A 44 11.94 3.24 3.78
N VAL A 45 11.97 4.51 4.17
CA VAL A 45 12.92 5.50 3.67
C VAL A 45 13.95 5.72 4.78
N PRO A 46 15.23 5.35 4.58
CA PRO A 46 16.24 5.40 5.64
C PRO A 46 16.62 6.84 6.00
N HIS A 47 16.60 7.76 5.03
CA HIS A 47 16.83 9.18 5.25
C HIS A 47 16.13 9.99 4.15
N PRO A 48 15.41 11.07 4.47
CA PRO A 48 14.80 11.95 3.46
C PRO A 48 15.77 12.59 2.45
N LEU A 49 17.07 12.69 2.76
CA LEU A 49 18.08 13.30 1.89
C LEU A 49 18.58 12.35 0.81
N GLU A 50 18.40 11.04 1.00
CA GLU A 50 18.70 10.02 -0.01
C GLU A 50 17.39 9.46 -0.57
N HIS A 51 17.18 9.61 -1.88
CA HIS A 51 15.99 9.09 -2.57
C HIS A 51 16.08 7.58 -2.82
N LYS A 52 16.32 6.80 -1.76
CA LYS A 52 16.34 5.33 -1.79
C LYS A 52 15.15 4.80 -0.99
N ILE A 53 14.33 3.99 -1.62
CA ILE A 53 13.19 3.33 -0.99
C ILE A 53 13.51 1.85 -0.88
N ILE A 54 13.46 1.30 0.33
CA ILE A 54 13.64 -0.13 0.56
C ILE A 54 12.27 -0.75 0.75
N ILE A 55 11.89 -1.66 -0.14
CA ILE A 55 10.62 -2.38 -0.12
C ILE A 55 10.90 -3.83 0.28
N ARG A 56 10.10 -4.37 1.19
CA ARG A 56 10.12 -5.78 1.57
C ARG A 56 8.75 -6.37 1.32
N VAL A 57 8.70 -7.41 0.50
CA VAL A 57 7.49 -8.16 0.18
C VAL A 57 7.72 -9.62 0.58
N GLN A 58 6.71 -10.23 1.20
CA GLN A 58 6.66 -11.66 1.50
C GLN A 58 5.39 -12.22 0.87
N THR A 59 5.55 -13.23 0.02
CA THR A 59 4.47 -13.97 -0.63
C THR A 59 4.43 -15.42 -0.16
N THR A 60 3.40 -16.14 -0.55
CA THR A 60 3.37 -17.60 -0.48
C THR A 60 4.48 -18.22 -1.34
N PRO A 61 4.99 -19.43 -1.00
CA PRO A 61 6.10 -20.06 -1.73
C PRO A 61 5.75 -20.39 -3.19
N ASP A 62 4.47 -20.51 -3.51
CA ASP A 62 3.98 -20.84 -4.87
C ASP A 62 3.87 -19.60 -5.79
N TYR A 63 4.17 -18.40 -5.28
CA TYR A 63 4.00 -17.14 -6.03
C TYR A 63 5.21 -16.22 -5.91
N SER A 64 5.66 -15.68 -7.05
CA SER A 64 6.82 -14.80 -7.06
C SER A 64 6.47 -13.39 -6.55
N PRO A 65 7.26 -12.82 -5.62
CA PRO A 65 7.04 -11.47 -5.14
C PRO A 65 7.26 -10.40 -6.24
N GLN A 66 8.01 -10.72 -7.30
CA GLN A 66 8.19 -9.79 -8.43
C GLN A 66 6.93 -9.69 -9.30
N GLU A 67 6.25 -10.82 -9.49
CA GLU A 67 4.98 -10.89 -10.24
C GLU A 67 3.86 -10.20 -9.45
N ALA A 68 3.78 -10.46 -8.13
CA ALA A 68 2.89 -9.75 -7.22
C ALA A 68 2.99 -8.23 -7.37
N PHE A 69 4.22 -7.73 -7.42
CA PHE A 69 4.49 -6.31 -7.54
C PHE A 69 4.05 -5.74 -8.89
N THR A 70 4.29 -6.48 -9.98
CA THR A 70 3.93 -6.04 -11.34
C THR A 70 2.42 -6.03 -11.54
N ASN A 71 1.73 -7.03 -11.00
CA ASN A 71 0.27 -7.14 -11.05
C ASN A 71 -0.39 -5.98 -10.28
N ALA A 72 0.06 -5.72 -9.05
CA ALA A 72 -0.45 -4.60 -8.26
C ALA A 72 -0.26 -3.23 -8.95
N ILE A 73 0.86 -3.01 -9.66
CA ILE A 73 1.07 -1.79 -10.45
C ILE A 73 0.08 -1.70 -11.62
N THR A 74 -0.11 -2.81 -12.33
CA THR A 74 -0.99 -2.85 -13.51
C THR A 74 -2.45 -2.59 -13.13
N ASP A 75 -2.89 -3.13 -11.98
CA ASP A 75 -4.23 -2.88 -11.46
C ASP A 75 -4.43 -1.40 -11.10
N LEU A 76 -3.43 -0.77 -10.48
CA LEU A 76 -3.48 0.66 -10.14
C LEU A 76 -3.56 1.54 -11.39
N ILE A 77 -2.79 1.21 -12.44
CA ILE A 77 -2.83 1.92 -13.72
C ILE A 77 -4.23 1.81 -14.35
N SER A 78 -4.83 0.62 -14.25
CA SER A 78 -6.17 0.35 -14.79
C SER A 78 -7.26 1.14 -14.03
N GLU A 79 -7.17 1.19 -12.70
CA GLU A 79 -8.07 2.00 -11.85
C GLU A 79 -7.99 3.50 -12.21
N LEU A 80 -6.76 4.04 -12.39
CA LEU A 80 -6.55 5.44 -12.78
C LEU A 80 -7.07 5.75 -14.18
N SER A 81 -6.87 4.84 -15.13
CA SER A 81 -7.33 5.00 -16.51
C SER A 81 -8.86 5.07 -16.58
N LEU A 82 -9.55 4.23 -15.79
CA LEU A 82 -11.01 4.24 -15.68
C LEU A 82 -11.52 5.54 -15.05
N LEU A 83 -10.79 6.06 -14.06
CA LEU A 83 -11.14 7.33 -13.42
C LEU A 83 -11.01 8.50 -14.40
N GLU A 84 -9.94 8.56 -15.19
CA GLU A 84 -9.75 9.60 -16.21
C GLU A 84 -10.90 9.60 -17.22
N GLU A 85 -11.29 8.42 -17.71
CA GLU A 85 -12.36 8.32 -18.71
C GLU A 85 -13.71 8.78 -18.13
N ARG A 86 -14.06 8.33 -16.92
CA ARG A 86 -15.29 8.76 -16.24
C ARG A 86 -15.31 10.26 -15.97
N PHE A 87 -14.16 10.82 -15.60
CA PHE A 87 -14.03 12.26 -15.39
C PHE A 87 -14.22 13.03 -16.70
N ARG A 88 -13.62 12.57 -17.81
CA ARG A 88 -13.76 13.19 -19.13
C ARG A 88 -15.22 13.18 -19.61
N VAL A 89 -15.94 12.07 -19.43
CA VAL A 89 -17.38 11.98 -19.77
C VAL A 89 -18.18 12.98 -18.93
N ALA A 90 -17.99 12.99 -17.61
CA ALA A 90 -18.72 13.89 -16.71
C ALA A 90 -18.47 15.39 -17.01
N ILE A 91 -17.26 15.75 -17.46
CA ILE A 91 -16.94 17.12 -17.88
C ILE A 91 -17.66 17.48 -19.18
N LYS A 92 -17.75 16.56 -20.15
CA LYS A 92 -18.49 16.79 -21.40
C LYS A 92 -19.99 16.96 -21.13
N ASP A 93 -20.58 16.08 -20.33
CA ASP A 93 -22.00 16.15 -19.95
C ASP A 93 -22.36 17.48 -19.28
N LYS A 94 -21.42 18.08 -18.53
CA LYS A 94 -21.62 19.39 -17.88
C LYS A 94 -21.42 20.57 -18.82
N GLN A 95 -20.64 20.44 -19.89
CA GLN A 95 -20.46 21.49 -20.89
C GLN A 95 -21.68 21.63 -21.81
N GLU A 96 -22.36 20.53 -22.13
CA GLU A 96 -23.57 20.54 -22.97
C GLU A 96 -24.80 21.12 -22.25
N GLY A 97 -24.81 21.18 -20.92
CA GLY A 97 -25.90 21.77 -20.13
C GLY A 97 -25.83 23.28 -19.92
N ILE A 98 -24.90 23.99 -20.56
CA ILE A 98 -24.72 25.45 -20.46
C ILE A 98 -25.19 26.18 -21.74
N GLU A 99 -25.59 25.46 -22.79
CA GLU A 99 -26.28 26.02 -23.97
C GLU A 99 -27.81 25.88 -23.87
#